data_AF-A0A8J7NRA4-F1
#
_entry.id   AF-A0A8J7NRA4-F1
#
_cell.length_a   1.000
_cell.length_b   1.000
_cell.length_c   1.000
_cell.angle_alpha   90.00
_cell.angle_beta   90.00
_cell.angle_gamma   90.00
#
_symmetry.space_group_name_H-M   'P 1'
#
loop_
_entity.id
_entity.type
_entity.pdbx_description
1 polymer ?
#
loop_
_entity_poly.entity_id
_entity_poly.type
_entity_poly.pdbx_seq_one_letter_code
_entity_poly.pdbx_strand_id
1 'polypeptide(L)'
;MEAPDTANSLRHRNTKPGEESPPAGREGDGKEGAEGLLQWKRHMEHIKAELLDQMSDLVDKAIDESIQSYSRHKKAYADANGVEKAQRNQRLEDGKAFVERRSLLDELFEINHIRTIYHMFVAVLCVFIISTIAVDFIDQGRLVLEFDLLFYAFGKFSTVVFAWLVMFGYTLAIPYKALCLWGGRYHSSGFRRALTAGVGVPLMACQACVLGVYPIYVVIHHSLPPASRFIVILEQIRFMMKSYSFIRENVPEIMKAKPKQGECPKLPEFSSYLYFLFCPTLIYKESYPRNPYIRWNYVAVKLAQILGCLFYGYFILVRLCIPVFTNMNNQPFSTRTLVLSLFHATLPGTLILLLCFFAFLHCWLNAFAEMLRFADRMFYKDWWNSTSFANYYRTWNVVVHDWLYHYVYRDFLWVSQKNTPVHFQGGGPQSHGTPGRQEDLTCHWRASSGRCPASLLCSS
;
A
#
# COMPACT_ATOMS: atom_id res chain seq x y z
N MET A 1 -48.34 -23.82 -37.57
CA MET A 1 -48.78 -24.71 -36.48
C MET A 1 -48.38 -24.02 -35.19
N GLU A 2 -49.41 -23.61 -34.46
CA GLU A 2 -49.52 -23.04 -33.11
C GLU A 2 -48.27 -22.57 -32.35
N ALA A 3 -48.32 -21.28 -31.97
CA ALA A 3 -47.72 -20.67 -30.77
C ALA A 3 -48.66 -20.94 -29.54
N PRO A 4 -48.50 -20.37 -28.32
CA PRO A 4 -47.51 -19.38 -27.84
C PRO A 4 -47.04 -19.51 -26.37
N ASP A 5 -46.22 -18.53 -25.99
CA ASP A 5 -45.84 -18.05 -24.65
C ASP A 5 -46.99 -17.84 -23.65
N THR A 6 -46.70 -17.86 -22.34
CA THR A 6 -47.21 -16.81 -21.41
C THR A 6 -46.52 -16.77 -20.03
N ALA A 7 -46.56 -15.56 -19.47
CA ALA A 7 -45.83 -15.03 -18.33
C ALA A 7 -46.63 -15.01 -16.99
N ASN A 8 -45.93 -14.58 -15.93
CA ASN A 8 -46.36 -14.27 -14.56
C ASN A 8 -47.70 -13.48 -14.38
N SER A 9 -48.40 -13.75 -13.25
CA SER A 9 -48.72 -12.77 -12.16
C SER A 9 -50.15 -12.86 -11.54
N LEU A 10 -50.18 -13.00 -10.20
CA LEU A 10 -51.10 -12.42 -9.17
C LEU A 10 -52.61 -12.80 -9.02
N ARG A 11 -52.93 -13.18 -7.76
CA ARG A 11 -53.97 -12.67 -6.81
C ARG A 11 -55.27 -13.48 -6.48
N HIS A 12 -55.42 -13.68 -5.16
CA HIS A 12 -56.61 -13.74 -4.28
C HIS A 12 -57.64 -14.89 -4.32
N ARG A 13 -57.89 -15.51 -3.15
CA ARG A 13 -59.26 -15.70 -2.62
C ARG A 13 -59.34 -15.91 -1.08
N ASN A 14 -60.39 -15.31 -0.52
CA ASN A 14 -60.87 -15.25 0.89
C ASN A 14 -61.50 -16.55 1.41
N THR A 15 -61.54 -16.73 2.74
CA THR A 15 -62.59 -17.51 3.45
C THR A 15 -62.97 -16.87 4.79
N LYS A 16 -64.29 -16.74 5.03
CA LYS A 16 -64.96 -16.28 6.27
C LYS A 16 -65.38 -17.49 7.14
N PRO A 17 -65.62 -17.32 8.46
CA PRO A 17 -66.10 -18.36 9.37
C PRO A 17 -67.61 -18.24 9.64
N GLY A 18 -68.25 -19.35 10.07
CA GLY A 18 -69.66 -19.39 10.49
C GLY A 18 -69.86 -20.36 11.66
N GLU A 19 -70.45 -19.82 12.73
CA GLU A 19 -71.02 -20.51 13.90
C GLU A 19 -72.34 -21.22 13.53
N GLU A 20 -72.71 -22.29 14.25
CA GLU A 20 -74.04 -22.48 14.86
C GLU A 20 -74.19 -23.85 15.57
N SER A 21 -74.38 -23.77 16.89
CA SER A 21 -75.39 -24.36 17.80
C SER A 21 -76.21 -25.64 17.46
N PRO A 22 -76.73 -26.36 18.50
CA PRO A 22 -76.98 -27.82 18.51
C PRO A 22 -78.48 -28.21 18.42
N PRO A 23 -78.83 -29.52 18.40
CA PRO A 23 -80.15 -29.96 18.85
C PRO A 23 -80.14 -31.00 19.99
N ALA A 24 -80.85 -30.62 21.05
CA ALA A 24 -81.85 -31.34 21.82
C ALA A 24 -81.91 -32.89 21.81
N GLY A 25 -81.85 -33.44 23.03
CA GLY A 25 -82.96 -34.23 23.58
C GLY A 25 -82.81 -35.76 23.63
N ARG A 26 -82.39 -36.27 24.79
CA ARG A 26 -83.23 -37.17 25.61
C ARG A 26 -82.64 -37.31 27.01
N GLU A 27 -83.48 -36.99 27.99
CA GLU A 27 -83.18 -37.02 29.41
C GLU A 27 -82.81 -38.43 29.87
N GLY A 28 -81.65 -38.51 30.50
CA GLY A 28 -81.11 -39.69 31.16
C GLY A 28 -79.70 -39.36 31.60
N ASP A 29 -79.52 -39.15 32.90
CA ASP A 29 -78.24 -39.15 33.61
C ASP A 29 -77.40 -37.85 33.65
N GLY A 30 -77.93 -36.85 34.36
CA GLY A 30 -77.26 -35.57 34.64
C GLY A 30 -76.11 -35.60 35.67
N LYS A 31 -75.53 -36.77 35.98
CA LYS A 31 -74.35 -36.86 36.86
C LYS A 31 -73.08 -37.36 36.16
N GLU A 32 -73.18 -38.21 35.14
CA GLU A 32 -71.98 -38.74 34.45
C GLU A 32 -71.35 -37.74 33.47
N GLY A 33 -72.15 -36.90 32.80
CA GLY A 33 -71.65 -35.92 31.82
C GLY A 33 -70.81 -34.78 32.43
N ALA A 34 -71.13 -34.35 33.65
CA ALA A 34 -70.41 -33.28 34.34
C ALA A 34 -69.03 -33.75 34.84
N GLU A 35 -68.93 -34.99 35.31
CA GLU A 35 -67.66 -35.59 35.73
C GLU A 35 -66.72 -35.82 34.54
N GLY A 36 -67.25 -36.29 33.40
CA GLY A 36 -66.48 -36.45 32.16
C GLY A 36 -65.90 -35.14 31.64
N LEU A 37 -66.67 -34.05 31.69
CA LEU A 37 -66.22 -32.72 31.25
C LEU A 37 -65.12 -32.14 32.17
N LEU A 38 -65.23 -32.39 33.48
CA LEU A 38 -64.22 -32.01 34.48
C LEU A 38 -62.93 -32.83 34.37
N GLN A 39 -63.03 -34.13 34.01
CA GLN A 39 -61.86 -34.95 33.70
C GLN A 39 -61.18 -34.48 32.41
N TRP A 40 -61.94 -34.21 31.36
CA TRP A 40 -61.40 -33.71 30.08
C TRP A 40 -60.68 -32.36 30.25
N LYS A 41 -61.26 -31.43 31.03
CA LYS A 41 -60.63 -30.13 31.30
C LYS A 41 -59.30 -30.28 32.04
N ARG A 42 -59.24 -31.16 33.06
CA ARG A 42 -57.98 -31.45 33.79
C ARG A 42 -56.93 -32.09 32.87
N HIS A 43 -57.34 -32.99 31.99
CA HIS A 43 -56.42 -33.64 31.05
C HIS A 43 -55.86 -32.64 30.03
N MET A 44 -56.70 -31.73 29.52
CA MET A 44 -56.27 -30.68 28.60
C MET A 44 -55.33 -29.66 29.26
N GLU A 45 -55.58 -29.30 30.53
CA GLU A 45 -54.66 -28.44 31.29
C GLU A 45 -53.31 -29.11 31.54
N HIS A 46 -53.30 -30.42 31.81
CA HIS A 46 -52.06 -31.19 31.95
C HIS A 46 -51.27 -31.25 30.64
N ILE A 47 -51.93 -31.56 29.52
CA ILE A 47 -51.27 -31.59 28.19
C ILE A 47 -50.74 -30.21 27.81
N LYS A 48 -51.49 -29.14 28.12
CA LYS A 48 -51.04 -27.76 27.86
C LYS A 48 -49.81 -27.41 28.70
N ALA A 49 -49.76 -27.82 29.97
CA ALA A 49 -48.60 -27.61 30.82
C ALA A 49 -47.37 -28.37 30.30
N GLU A 50 -47.55 -29.63 29.89
CA GLU A 50 -46.48 -30.48 29.36
C GLU A 50 -45.93 -29.97 28.01
N LEU A 51 -46.80 -29.48 27.13
CA LEU A 51 -46.39 -28.83 25.87
C LEU A 51 -45.64 -27.51 26.10
N LEU A 52 -46.06 -26.71 27.08
CA LEU A 52 -45.38 -25.46 27.43
C LEU A 52 -43.99 -25.72 28.02
N ASP A 53 -43.85 -26.77 28.84
CA ASP A 53 -42.58 -27.18 29.43
C ASP A 53 -41.61 -27.69 28.35
N GLN A 54 -42.08 -28.56 27.44
CA GLN A 54 -41.28 -29.02 26.31
C GLN A 54 -40.86 -27.89 25.35
N MET A 55 -41.74 -26.91 25.10
CA MET A 55 -41.37 -25.76 24.29
C MET A 55 -40.36 -24.84 24.99
N SER A 56 -40.46 -24.68 26.32
CA SER A 56 -39.48 -23.90 27.09
C SER A 56 -38.09 -24.55 27.01
N ASP A 57 -38.00 -25.86 27.22
CA ASP A 57 -36.73 -26.59 27.16
C ASP A 57 -36.09 -26.54 25.77
N LEU A 58 -36.89 -26.62 24.71
CA LEU A 58 -36.40 -26.50 23.34
C LEU A 58 -35.88 -25.09 23.03
N VAL A 59 -36.56 -24.05 23.55
CA VAL A 59 -36.13 -22.66 23.39
C VAL A 59 -34.84 -22.39 24.15
N ASP A 60 -34.73 -22.86 25.39
CA ASP A 60 -33.53 -22.69 26.21
C ASP A 60 -32.32 -23.40 25.58
N LYS A 61 -32.52 -24.61 25.06
CA LYS A 61 -31.46 -25.34 24.34
C LYS A 61 -31.02 -24.62 23.05
N ALA A 62 -31.96 -24.07 22.28
CA ALA A 62 -31.64 -23.30 21.08
C ALA A 62 -30.91 -21.99 21.40
N ILE A 63 -31.28 -21.32 22.50
CA ILE A 63 -30.60 -20.12 22.99
C ILE A 63 -29.16 -20.47 23.39
N ASP A 64 -28.94 -21.54 24.16
CA ASP A 64 -27.60 -21.96 24.57
C ASP A 64 -26.70 -22.34 23.39
N GLU A 65 -27.24 -23.06 22.40
CA GLU A 65 -26.50 -23.38 21.17
C GLU A 65 -26.13 -22.12 20.37
N SER A 66 -27.02 -21.13 20.31
CA SER A 66 -26.77 -19.85 19.64
C SER A 66 -25.69 -19.02 20.36
N ILE A 67 -25.71 -18.98 21.70
CA ILE A 67 -24.74 -18.27 22.53
C ILE A 67 -23.37 -18.94 22.41
N GLN A 68 -23.30 -20.27 22.42
CA GLN A 68 -22.06 -21.01 22.22
C GLN A 68 -21.48 -20.80 20.82
N SER A 69 -22.31 -20.80 19.78
CA SER A 69 -21.88 -20.53 18.40
C SER A 69 -21.32 -19.10 18.25
N TYR A 70 -22.00 -18.11 18.83
CA TYR A 70 -21.55 -16.71 18.83
C TYR A 70 -20.24 -16.53 19.62
N SER A 71 -20.11 -17.17 20.77
CA SER A 71 -18.89 -17.15 21.59
C SER A 71 -17.70 -17.80 20.88
N ARG A 72 -17.91 -18.94 20.20
CA ARG A 72 -16.87 -19.60 19.38
C ARG A 72 -16.43 -18.73 18.21
N HIS A 73 -17.37 -18.09 17.50
CA HIS A 73 -17.04 -17.16 16.41
C HIS A 73 -16.28 -15.93 16.91
N LYS A 74 -16.70 -15.35 18.04
CA LYS A 74 -16.02 -14.22 18.67
C LYS A 74 -14.59 -14.58 19.10
N LYS A 75 -14.40 -15.79 19.65
CA LYS A 75 -13.08 -16.29 20.06
C LYS A 75 -12.18 -16.56 18.85
N ALA A 76 -12.69 -17.23 17.81
CA ALA A 76 -11.94 -17.45 16.57
C ALA A 76 -11.53 -16.14 15.88
N TYR A 77 -12.40 -15.13 15.89
CA TYR A 77 -12.11 -13.81 15.34
C TYR A 77 -11.10 -13.02 16.19
N ALA A 78 -11.16 -13.17 17.52
CA ALA A 78 -10.18 -12.58 18.44
C ALA A 78 -8.80 -13.24 18.33
N ASP A 79 -8.75 -14.57 18.21
CA ASP A 79 -7.52 -15.34 18.04
C ASP A 79 -6.87 -15.06 16.67
N ALA A 80 -7.65 -14.99 15.59
CA ALA A 80 -7.15 -14.61 14.27
C ALA A 80 -6.56 -13.18 14.26
N ASN A 81 -7.25 -12.22 14.85
CA ASN A 81 -6.72 -10.86 15.00
C ASN A 81 -5.51 -10.80 15.94
N GLY A 82 -5.49 -11.63 16.98
CA GLY A 82 -4.35 -11.76 17.90
C GLY A 82 -3.10 -12.28 17.20
N VAL A 83 -3.24 -13.30 16.36
CA VAL A 83 -2.16 -13.89 15.57
C VAL A 83 -1.66 -12.91 14.50
N GLU A 84 -2.55 -12.23 13.77
CA GLU A 84 -2.15 -11.19 12.80
C GLU A 84 -1.45 -10.01 13.49
N LYS A 85 -1.95 -9.56 14.64
CA LYS A 85 -1.33 -8.48 15.42
C LYS A 85 0.00 -8.90 16.00
N ALA A 86 0.15 -10.16 16.45
CA ALA A 86 1.41 -10.73 16.93
C ALA A 86 2.44 -10.87 15.80
N GLN A 87 2.05 -11.39 14.63
CA GLN A 87 2.92 -11.44 13.44
C GLN A 87 3.30 -10.05 12.93
N ARG A 88 2.37 -9.08 12.98
CA ARG A 88 2.64 -7.69 12.64
C ARG A 88 3.60 -7.05 13.64
N ASN A 89 3.45 -7.34 14.94
CA ASN A 89 4.35 -6.89 16.00
C ASN A 89 5.73 -7.55 15.92
N GLN A 90 5.82 -8.83 15.54
CA GLN A 90 7.10 -9.50 15.26
C GLN A 90 7.79 -8.92 14.02
N ARG A 91 7.05 -8.64 12.92
CA ARG A 91 7.61 -7.90 11.76
C ARG A 91 8.01 -6.47 12.11
N LEU A 92 7.33 -5.86 13.07
CA LEU A 92 7.71 -4.56 13.63
C LEU A 92 9.03 -4.66 14.41
N GLU A 93 9.30 -5.75 15.13
CA GLU A 93 10.54 -5.92 15.89
C GLU A 93 11.74 -6.39 15.04
N ASP A 94 11.56 -7.35 14.12
CA ASP A 94 12.66 -8.01 13.37
C ASP A 94 13.02 -7.38 12.01
N GLY A 95 12.39 -6.27 11.64
CA GLY A 95 12.65 -5.60 10.36
C GLY A 95 12.21 -6.41 9.12
N LYS A 96 12.43 -5.87 7.92
CA LYS A 96 11.96 -6.51 6.67
C LYS A 96 12.76 -7.79 6.35
N ALA A 97 12.12 -8.96 6.41
CA ALA A 97 12.70 -10.20 5.89
C ALA A 97 12.58 -10.27 4.35
N PHE A 98 13.69 -10.56 3.68
CA PHE A 98 13.71 -10.78 2.23
C PHE A 98 13.52 -12.27 1.94
N VAL A 99 12.60 -12.58 1.04
CA VAL A 99 12.23 -13.96 0.68
C VAL A 99 12.30 -14.08 -0.84
N GLU A 100 12.73 -15.23 -1.35
CA GLU A 100 12.68 -15.54 -2.78
C GLU A 100 11.22 -15.59 -3.25
N ARG A 101 10.86 -14.69 -4.16
CA ARG A 101 9.49 -14.60 -4.73
C ARG A 101 9.52 -13.88 -6.06
N ARG A 102 8.61 -14.28 -6.97
CA ARG A 102 8.44 -13.64 -8.27
C ARG A 102 7.65 -12.34 -8.13
N SER A 103 7.70 -11.48 -9.14
CA SER A 103 6.83 -10.31 -9.18
C SER A 103 5.40 -10.74 -9.46
N LEU A 104 4.45 -10.16 -8.74
CA LEU A 104 3.02 -10.46 -8.85
C LEU A 104 2.51 -10.42 -10.29
N LEU A 105 2.98 -9.46 -11.08
CA LEU A 105 2.48 -9.25 -12.45
C LEU A 105 3.05 -10.27 -13.44
N ASP A 106 4.23 -10.86 -13.17
CA ASP A 106 4.72 -12.00 -13.97
C ASP A 106 3.85 -13.24 -13.73
N GLU A 107 3.48 -13.51 -12.47
CA GLU A 107 2.53 -14.58 -12.14
C GLU A 107 1.16 -14.32 -12.75
N LEU A 108 0.70 -13.06 -12.70
CA LEU A 108 -0.60 -12.67 -13.22
C LEU A 108 -0.68 -12.77 -14.76
N PHE A 109 0.42 -12.55 -15.49
CA PHE A 109 0.50 -12.74 -16.94
C PHE A 109 0.45 -14.21 -17.39
N GLU A 110 0.60 -15.17 -16.47
CA GLU A 110 0.33 -16.58 -16.76
C GLU A 110 -1.17 -16.80 -17.00
N ILE A 111 -2.04 -15.96 -16.41
CA ILE A 111 -3.49 -15.99 -16.63
C ILE A 111 -3.84 -15.40 -17.99
N ASN A 112 -4.59 -16.17 -18.79
CA ASN A 112 -4.98 -15.82 -20.16
C ASN A 112 -5.68 -14.46 -20.26
N HIS A 113 -6.58 -14.13 -19.31
CA HIS A 113 -7.33 -12.86 -19.34
C HIS A 113 -6.42 -11.63 -19.26
N ILE A 114 -5.41 -11.65 -18.38
CA ILE A 114 -4.51 -10.51 -18.18
C ILE A 114 -3.50 -10.43 -19.32
N ARG A 115 -3.10 -11.58 -19.88
CA ARG A 115 -2.31 -11.62 -21.12
C ARG A 115 -3.06 -10.98 -22.28
N THR A 116 -4.37 -11.18 -22.41
CA THR A 116 -5.19 -10.49 -23.42
C THR A 116 -5.14 -8.97 -23.23
N ILE A 117 -5.25 -8.47 -21.99
CA ILE A 117 -5.13 -7.03 -21.70
C ILE A 117 -3.76 -6.51 -22.15
N TYR A 118 -2.68 -7.23 -21.84
CA TYR A 118 -1.35 -6.89 -22.34
C TYR A 118 -1.30 -6.79 -23.87
N HIS A 119 -1.85 -7.76 -24.58
CA HIS A 119 -1.93 -7.72 -26.04
C HIS A 119 -2.81 -6.57 -26.56
N MET A 120 -3.87 -6.19 -25.85
CA MET A 120 -4.67 -5.01 -26.20
C MET A 120 -3.83 -3.72 -26.12
N PHE A 121 -3.03 -3.54 -25.06
CA PHE A 121 -2.11 -2.40 -24.98
C PHE A 121 -1.08 -2.40 -26.13
N VAL A 122 -0.53 -3.56 -26.48
CA VAL A 122 0.38 -3.69 -27.63
C VAL A 122 -0.33 -3.35 -28.95
N ALA A 123 -1.58 -3.80 -29.15
CA ALA A 123 -2.35 -3.46 -30.34
C ALA A 123 -2.65 -1.96 -30.43
N VAL A 124 -3.01 -1.32 -29.31
CA VAL A 124 -3.22 0.13 -29.25
C VAL A 124 -1.92 0.88 -29.58
N LEU A 125 -0.75 0.39 -29.13
CA LEU A 125 0.54 0.94 -29.54
C LEU A 125 0.75 0.85 -31.06
N CYS A 126 0.48 -0.30 -31.67
CA CYS A 126 0.57 -0.47 -33.12
C CYS A 126 -0.35 0.52 -33.86
N VAL A 127 -1.57 0.71 -33.37
CA VAL A 127 -2.51 1.69 -33.92
C VAL A 127 -1.96 3.11 -33.80
N PHE A 128 -1.37 3.50 -32.66
CA PHE A 128 -0.73 4.81 -32.51
C PHE A 128 0.44 5.01 -33.47
N ILE A 129 1.26 3.99 -33.69
CA ILE A 129 2.39 4.04 -34.63
C ILE A 129 1.86 4.23 -36.05
N ILE A 130 0.92 3.38 -36.49
CA ILE A 130 0.33 3.45 -37.83
C ILE A 130 -0.36 4.79 -38.05
N SER A 131 -1.19 5.22 -37.10
CA SER A 131 -1.86 6.53 -37.13
C SER A 131 -0.85 7.66 -37.21
N THR A 132 0.28 7.54 -36.50
CA THR A 132 1.32 8.58 -36.51
C THR A 132 2.02 8.68 -37.85
N ILE A 133 2.43 7.54 -38.40
CA ILE A 133 3.06 7.46 -39.73
C ILE A 133 2.09 7.93 -40.81
N ALA A 134 0.82 7.57 -40.73
CA ALA A 134 -0.18 7.96 -41.72
C ALA A 134 -0.39 9.48 -41.75
N VAL A 135 -0.52 10.13 -40.60
CA VAL A 135 -0.69 11.59 -40.53
C VAL A 135 0.58 12.31 -40.99
N ASP A 136 1.75 11.84 -40.57
CA ASP A 136 3.04 12.41 -41.00
C ASP A 136 3.25 12.30 -42.52
N PHE A 137 2.88 11.14 -43.09
CA PHE A 137 2.90 10.92 -44.53
C PHE A 137 1.95 11.85 -45.29
N ILE A 138 0.74 12.11 -44.75
CA ILE A 138 -0.23 13.03 -45.35
C ILE A 138 0.26 14.48 -45.27
N ASP A 139 0.80 14.90 -44.12
CA ASP A 139 1.18 16.30 -43.88
C ASP A 139 2.48 16.68 -44.58
N GLN A 140 3.52 15.83 -44.54
CA GLN A 140 4.86 16.16 -45.03
C GLN A 140 5.25 15.44 -46.33
N GLY A 141 4.48 14.45 -46.77
CA GLY A 141 4.81 13.63 -47.95
C GLY A 141 6.06 12.76 -47.78
N ARG A 142 6.58 12.61 -46.55
CA ARG A 142 7.76 11.81 -46.19
C ARG A 142 7.43 10.88 -45.01
N LEU A 143 8.12 9.74 -44.93
CA LEU A 143 7.95 8.73 -43.87
C LEU A 143 9.02 8.89 -42.77
N VAL A 144 9.35 10.12 -42.37
CA VAL A 144 10.44 10.36 -41.42
C VAL A 144 9.84 10.67 -40.06
N LEU A 145 9.80 9.66 -39.19
CA LEU A 145 9.50 9.86 -37.77
C LEU A 145 10.58 10.76 -37.13
N GLU A 146 10.29 12.05 -37.00
CA GLU A 146 11.16 13.00 -36.32
C GLU A 146 11.07 12.78 -34.79
N PHE A 147 12.08 12.14 -34.22
CA PHE A 147 12.21 11.94 -32.77
C PHE A 147 12.77 13.19 -32.04
N ASP A 148 12.59 14.37 -32.61
CA ASP A 148 13.20 15.62 -32.15
C ASP A 148 12.80 15.96 -30.72
N LEU A 149 11.55 15.71 -30.34
CA LEU A 149 11.09 15.90 -28.96
C LEU A 149 11.84 14.97 -27.98
N LEU A 150 12.18 13.74 -28.39
CA LEU A 150 12.94 12.80 -27.57
C LEU A 150 14.40 13.25 -27.45
N PHE A 151 15.04 13.64 -28.55
CA PHE A 151 16.41 14.18 -28.53
C PHE A 151 16.50 15.49 -27.74
N TYR A 152 15.50 16.35 -27.84
CA TYR A 152 15.37 17.55 -27.02
C TYR A 152 15.22 17.18 -25.54
N ALA A 153 14.30 16.27 -25.19
CA ALA A 153 14.01 15.90 -23.81
C ALA A 153 15.19 15.20 -23.10
N PHE A 154 15.97 14.39 -23.81
CA PHE A 154 17.17 13.70 -23.31
C PHE A 154 18.48 14.44 -23.67
N GLY A 155 18.38 15.70 -24.09
CA GLY A 155 19.55 16.49 -24.46
C GLY A 155 20.54 16.68 -23.30
N LYS A 156 21.78 17.09 -23.65
CA LYS A 156 22.90 17.29 -22.72
C LYS A 156 23.26 16.04 -21.90
N PHE A 157 23.16 14.87 -22.52
CA PHE A 157 23.42 13.56 -21.90
C PHE A 157 24.81 13.48 -21.24
N SER A 158 25.85 14.06 -21.85
CA SER A 158 27.21 14.04 -21.28
C SER A 158 27.29 14.72 -19.91
N THR A 159 26.57 15.83 -19.72
CA THR A 159 26.49 16.52 -18.42
C THR A 159 25.74 15.68 -17.38
N VAL A 160 24.67 14.98 -17.80
CA VAL A 160 23.91 14.07 -16.93
C VAL A 160 24.79 12.92 -16.44
N VAL A 161 25.54 12.27 -17.35
CA VAL A 161 26.45 11.17 -16.99
C VAL A 161 27.55 11.67 -16.07
N PHE A 162 28.15 12.82 -16.34
CA PHE A 162 29.18 13.39 -15.46
C PHE A 162 28.64 13.68 -14.05
N ALA A 163 27.48 14.32 -13.95
CA ALA A 163 26.84 14.58 -12.66
C ALA A 163 26.49 13.27 -11.92
N TRP A 164 26.02 12.26 -12.64
CA TRP A 164 25.76 10.95 -12.09
C TRP A 164 27.02 10.27 -11.56
N LEU A 165 28.14 10.32 -12.30
CA LEU A 165 29.42 9.76 -11.86
C LEU A 165 29.94 10.42 -10.58
N VAL A 166 29.79 11.75 -10.45
CA VAL A 166 30.16 12.47 -9.23
C VAL A 166 29.28 12.03 -8.05
N MET A 167 27.96 11.98 -8.22
CA MET A 167 27.05 11.53 -7.17
C MET A 167 27.30 10.06 -6.77
N PHE A 168 27.53 9.19 -7.75
CA PHE A 168 27.81 7.77 -7.55
C PHE A 168 29.15 7.58 -6.83
N GLY A 169 30.22 8.24 -7.29
CA GLY A 169 31.54 8.18 -6.67
C GLY A 169 31.53 8.64 -5.21
N TYR A 170 30.83 9.74 -4.93
CA TYR A 170 30.61 10.20 -3.56
C TYR A 170 29.90 9.14 -2.71
N THR A 171 28.76 8.63 -3.19
CA THR A 171 27.93 7.67 -2.46
C THR A 171 28.66 6.34 -2.21
N LEU A 172 29.51 5.92 -3.14
CA LEU A 172 30.32 4.70 -3.01
C LEU A 172 31.45 4.86 -1.99
N ALA A 173 32.22 5.94 -2.08
CA ALA A 173 33.47 6.06 -1.32
C ALA A 173 33.28 6.69 0.06
N ILE A 174 32.55 7.81 0.16
CA ILE A 174 32.56 8.65 1.37
C ILE A 174 31.78 8.01 2.53
N PRO A 175 30.51 7.58 2.38
CA PRO A 175 29.79 6.91 3.46
C PRO A 175 30.49 5.63 3.95
N TYR A 176 31.05 4.84 3.02
CA TYR A 176 31.77 3.60 3.36
C TYR A 176 33.03 3.90 4.19
N LYS A 177 33.88 4.81 3.73
CA LYS A 177 35.10 5.18 4.46
C LYS A 177 34.78 5.82 5.81
N ALA A 178 33.77 6.68 5.89
CA ALA A 178 33.32 7.28 7.14
C ALA A 178 32.90 6.21 8.16
N LEU A 179 32.11 5.23 7.73
CA LEU A 179 31.68 4.12 8.58
C LEU A 179 32.86 3.24 9.04
N CYS A 180 33.80 2.90 8.14
CA CYS A 180 34.99 2.13 8.52
C CYS A 180 35.88 2.87 9.53
N LEU A 181 36.09 4.18 9.32
CA LEU A 181 36.89 5.01 10.22
C LEU A 181 36.25 5.14 11.60
N TRP A 182 34.94 5.37 11.65
CA TRP A 182 34.18 5.46 12.88
C TRP A 182 34.10 4.10 13.60
N GLY A 183 33.70 3.04 12.89
CA GLY A 183 33.51 1.71 13.46
C GLY A 183 34.81 1.07 13.96
N GLY A 184 35.93 1.29 13.26
CA GLY A 184 37.25 0.81 13.70
C GLY A 184 37.74 1.46 14.99
N ARG A 185 37.38 2.73 15.24
CA ARG A 185 37.82 3.51 16.42
C ARG A 185 36.79 3.60 17.54
N TYR A 186 35.54 3.17 17.29
CA TYR A 186 34.43 3.35 18.23
C TYR A 186 34.69 2.69 19.60
N HIS A 187 35.09 1.41 19.61
CA HIS A 187 35.35 0.67 20.85
C HIS A 187 36.71 0.97 21.48
N SER A 188 37.70 1.38 20.67
CA SER A 188 39.06 1.72 21.12
C SER A 188 39.17 3.12 21.74
N SER A 189 38.34 4.06 21.30
CA SER A 189 38.39 5.45 21.78
C SER A 189 37.72 5.62 23.15
N GLY A 190 38.42 6.29 24.07
CA GLY A 190 37.88 6.69 25.38
C GLY A 190 36.79 7.76 25.27
N PHE A 191 36.74 8.52 24.16
CA PHE A 191 35.80 9.63 23.95
C PHE A 191 34.85 9.40 22.77
N ARG A 192 33.99 8.38 22.91
CA ARG A 192 33.08 7.88 21.85
C ARG A 192 32.13 8.94 21.26
N ARG A 193 31.65 9.87 22.09
CA ARG A 193 30.69 10.92 21.66
C ARG A 193 31.34 11.91 20.69
N ALA A 194 32.55 12.40 20.96
CA ALA A 194 33.20 13.31 20.01
C ALA A 194 33.75 12.60 18.78
N LEU A 195 34.15 11.33 18.86
CA LEU A 195 34.45 10.57 17.64
C LEU A 195 33.23 10.49 16.73
N THR A 196 32.06 10.21 17.32
CA THR A 196 30.80 10.14 16.57
C THR A 196 30.41 11.50 15.98
N ALA A 197 30.52 12.58 16.75
CA ALA A 197 30.27 13.93 16.24
C ALA A 197 31.31 14.35 15.18
N GLY A 198 32.57 14.04 15.39
CA GLY A 198 33.70 14.41 14.52
C GLY A 198 33.68 13.71 13.16
N VAL A 199 33.08 12.52 13.05
CA VAL A 199 32.86 11.86 11.76
C VAL A 199 31.46 12.18 11.20
N GLY A 200 30.44 12.22 12.06
CA GLY A 200 29.05 12.39 11.66
C GLY A 200 28.72 13.79 11.13
N VAL A 201 29.20 14.86 11.78
CA VAL A 201 28.92 16.24 11.34
C VAL A 201 29.53 16.53 9.96
N PRO A 202 30.82 16.21 9.69
CA PRO A 202 31.37 16.35 8.35
C PRO A 202 30.65 15.50 7.31
N LEU A 203 30.28 14.26 7.64
CA LEU A 203 29.54 13.39 6.72
C LEU A 203 28.20 14.00 6.33
N MET A 204 27.44 14.52 7.30
CA MET A 204 26.16 15.20 7.06
C MET A 204 26.33 16.46 6.21
N ALA A 205 27.35 17.27 6.48
CA ALA A 205 27.65 18.46 5.69
C ALA A 205 28.03 18.10 4.25
N CYS A 206 28.91 17.11 4.06
CA CYS A 206 29.28 16.62 2.74
C CYS A 206 28.07 16.04 1.99
N GLN A 207 27.16 15.32 2.68
CA GLN A 207 25.97 14.76 2.06
C GLN A 207 25.01 15.85 1.60
N ALA A 208 24.80 16.88 2.41
CA ALA A 208 23.99 18.04 2.04
C ALA A 208 24.58 18.80 0.84
N CYS A 209 25.91 18.98 0.78
CA CYS A 209 26.56 19.65 -0.34
C CYS A 209 26.51 18.83 -1.63
N VAL A 210 26.94 17.56 -1.59
CA VAL A 210 27.16 16.74 -2.79
C VAL A 210 25.89 16.07 -3.30
N LEU A 211 25.01 15.59 -2.41
CA LEU A 211 23.74 14.95 -2.79
C LEU A 211 22.54 15.89 -2.63
N GLY A 212 22.67 17.02 -1.95
CA GLY A 212 21.60 18.03 -1.85
C GLY A 212 21.76 19.14 -2.88
N VAL A 213 22.79 19.97 -2.71
CA VAL A 213 22.96 21.22 -3.45
C VAL A 213 23.52 20.99 -4.87
N TYR A 214 24.54 20.14 -5.01
CA TYR A 214 25.22 19.94 -6.30
C TYR A 214 24.31 19.50 -7.46
N PRO A 215 23.42 18.49 -7.32
CA PRO A 215 22.59 18.05 -8.44
C PRO A 215 21.57 19.12 -8.86
N ILE A 216 21.03 19.86 -7.88
CA ILE A 216 20.14 21.00 -8.10
C ILE A 216 20.88 22.12 -8.84
N TYR A 217 22.10 22.43 -8.41
CA TYR A 217 22.96 23.40 -9.07
C TYR A 217 23.22 23.01 -10.53
N VAL A 218 23.59 21.75 -10.81
CA VAL A 218 23.82 21.26 -12.18
C VAL A 218 22.56 21.40 -13.04
N VAL A 219 21.41 21.02 -12.51
CA VAL A 219 20.11 21.07 -13.22
C VAL A 219 19.72 22.50 -13.63
N ILE A 220 19.93 23.46 -12.73
CA ILE A 220 19.59 24.88 -12.93
C ILE A 220 20.64 25.58 -13.80
N HIS A 221 21.91 25.50 -13.41
CA HIS A 221 23.01 26.21 -14.07
C HIS A 221 23.20 25.75 -15.53
N HIS A 222 23.21 24.43 -15.77
CA HIS A 222 23.33 23.91 -17.13
C HIS A 222 22.01 23.93 -17.90
N SER A 223 20.90 24.38 -17.30
CA SER A 223 19.57 24.43 -17.92
C SER A 223 19.27 23.14 -18.69
N LEU A 224 19.28 22.02 -17.98
CA LEU A 224 19.05 20.69 -18.58
C LEU A 224 17.60 20.56 -19.11
N PRO A 225 17.34 19.79 -20.17
CA PRO A 225 15.97 19.54 -20.60
C PRO A 225 15.14 18.74 -19.57
N PRO A 226 13.80 18.74 -19.64
CA PRO A 226 12.94 18.20 -18.59
C PRO A 226 13.20 16.73 -18.22
N ALA A 227 13.38 15.82 -19.20
CA ALA A 227 13.62 14.41 -18.89
C ALA A 227 15.03 14.18 -18.34
N SER A 228 16.05 14.85 -18.88
CA SER A 228 17.40 14.87 -18.31
C SER A 228 17.43 15.37 -16.85
N ARG A 229 16.67 16.43 -16.52
CA ARG A 229 16.52 16.91 -15.13
C ARG A 229 15.92 15.83 -14.24
N PHE A 230 14.86 15.19 -14.72
CA PHE A 230 14.15 14.15 -13.98
C PHE A 230 15.07 12.98 -13.61
N ILE A 231 15.92 12.52 -14.55
CA ILE A 231 16.91 11.46 -14.28
C ILE A 231 17.86 11.85 -13.15
N VAL A 232 18.46 13.04 -13.21
CA VAL A 232 19.43 13.50 -12.21
C VAL A 232 18.80 13.59 -10.82
N ILE A 233 17.59 14.15 -10.71
CA ILE A 233 16.89 14.31 -9.43
C ILE A 233 16.41 12.95 -8.87
N LEU A 234 15.93 12.03 -9.71
CA LEU A 234 15.57 10.68 -9.25
C LEU A 234 16.78 9.92 -8.72
N GLU A 235 17.90 9.98 -9.43
CA GLU A 235 19.15 9.35 -9.02
C GLU A 235 19.71 9.98 -7.75
N GLN A 236 19.62 11.30 -7.60
CA GLN A 236 19.92 12.03 -6.37
C GLN A 236 19.12 11.47 -5.18
N ILE A 237 17.79 11.38 -5.30
CA ILE A 237 16.91 10.89 -4.23
C ILE A 237 17.26 9.43 -3.90
N ARG A 238 17.49 8.60 -4.93
CA ARG A 238 17.89 7.20 -4.76
C ARG A 238 19.19 7.07 -3.96
N PHE A 239 20.22 7.83 -4.32
CA PHE A 239 21.50 7.79 -3.62
C PHE A 239 21.39 8.30 -2.17
N MET A 240 20.60 9.34 -1.93
CA MET A 240 20.32 9.85 -0.59
C MET A 240 19.62 8.81 0.30
N MET A 241 18.61 8.13 -0.24
CA MET A 241 17.89 7.07 0.49
C MET A 241 18.81 5.87 0.80
N LYS A 242 19.65 5.47 -0.15
CA LYS A 242 20.59 4.35 0.02
C LYS A 242 21.73 4.67 0.98
N SER A 243 22.34 5.86 0.90
CA SER A 243 23.41 6.27 1.82
C SER A 243 22.89 6.30 3.25
N TYR A 244 21.68 6.84 3.46
CA TYR A 244 21.02 6.85 4.76
C TYR A 244 20.76 5.43 5.29
N SER A 245 20.15 4.57 4.48
CA SER A 245 19.87 3.18 4.88
C SER A 245 21.14 2.43 5.26
N PHE A 246 22.22 2.58 4.49
CA PHE A 246 23.49 1.94 4.80
C PHE A 246 24.06 2.38 6.16
N ILE A 247 24.11 3.67 6.43
CA ILE A 247 24.63 4.18 7.72
C ILE A 247 23.74 3.71 8.87
N ARG A 248 22.42 3.84 8.70
CA ARG A 248 21.43 3.58 9.75
C ARG A 248 21.37 2.11 10.19
N GLU A 249 21.52 1.16 9.27
CA GLU A 249 21.52 -0.27 9.59
C GLU A 249 22.83 -0.72 10.24
N ASN A 250 23.98 -0.18 9.80
CA ASN A 250 25.28 -0.63 10.33
C ASN A 250 25.67 0.00 11.67
N VAL A 251 25.23 1.24 11.95
CA VAL A 251 25.60 1.95 13.19
C VAL A 251 25.15 1.18 14.46
N PRO A 252 23.88 0.74 14.59
CA PRO A 252 23.42 -0.04 15.74
C PRO A 252 24.16 -1.37 15.88
N GLU A 253 24.44 -2.06 14.77
CA GLU A 253 25.11 -3.36 14.79
C GLU A 253 26.56 -3.24 15.28
N ILE A 254 27.30 -2.22 14.83
CA ILE A 254 28.66 -1.92 15.33
C ILE A 254 28.63 -1.51 16.82
N MET A 255 27.61 -0.77 17.25
CA MET A 255 27.46 -0.37 18.66
C MET A 255 27.20 -1.57 19.57
N LYS A 256 26.40 -2.54 19.13
CA LYS A 256 26.09 -3.77 19.87
C LYS A 256 27.27 -4.75 19.86
N ALA A 257 27.95 -4.89 18.72
CA ALA A 257 29.05 -5.82 18.54
C ALA A 257 30.34 -5.31 19.22
N LYS A 258 30.51 -5.62 20.51
CA LYS A 258 31.79 -5.42 21.20
C LYS A 258 32.82 -6.44 20.66
N PRO A 259 34.00 -6.01 20.17
CA PRO A 259 35.03 -6.94 19.75
C PRO A 259 35.51 -7.76 20.95
N LYS A 260 35.67 -9.07 20.77
CA LYS A 260 36.39 -9.93 21.71
C LYS A 260 37.88 -9.54 21.67
N GLN A 261 38.60 -9.71 22.78
CA GLN A 261 40.03 -9.36 22.85
C GLN A 261 40.80 -10.02 21.68
N GLY A 262 41.37 -9.19 20.79
CA GLY A 262 42.14 -9.64 19.63
C GLY A 262 41.39 -9.75 18.30
N GLU A 263 40.05 -9.62 18.27
CA GLU A 263 39.26 -9.65 17.02
C GLU A 263 39.00 -8.23 16.48
N CYS A 264 39.19 -8.04 15.17
CA CYS A 264 38.78 -6.80 14.51
C CYS A 264 37.25 -6.64 14.56
N PRO A 265 36.73 -5.40 14.71
CA PRO A 265 35.29 -5.17 14.67
C PRO A 265 34.70 -5.63 13.34
N LYS A 266 33.55 -6.32 13.40
CA LYS A 266 32.81 -6.75 12.20
C LYS A 266 32.33 -5.51 11.46
N LEU A 267 33.02 -5.19 10.36
CA LEU A 267 32.67 -4.09 9.47
C LEU A 267 32.00 -4.66 8.21
N PRO A 268 31.07 -3.92 7.59
CA PRO A 268 30.45 -4.37 6.36
C PRO A 268 31.48 -4.47 5.24
N GLU A 269 31.35 -5.53 4.44
CA GLU A 269 32.18 -5.74 3.26
C GLU A 269 31.86 -4.70 2.18
N PHE A 270 32.90 -4.17 1.52
CA PHE A 270 32.74 -3.24 0.41
C PHE A 270 31.94 -3.84 -0.75
N SER A 271 32.13 -5.14 -1.01
CA SER A 271 31.40 -5.88 -2.05
C SER A 271 29.89 -5.88 -1.81
N SER A 272 29.46 -6.13 -0.57
CA SER A 272 28.05 -6.09 -0.18
C SER A 272 27.44 -4.70 -0.31
N TYR A 273 28.19 -3.65 0.03
CA TYR A 273 27.75 -2.26 -0.17
C TYR A 273 27.64 -1.89 -1.65
N LEU A 274 28.64 -2.22 -2.47
CA LEU A 274 28.62 -1.97 -3.91
C LEU A 274 27.44 -2.71 -4.57
N TYR A 275 27.20 -3.96 -4.18
CA TYR A 275 26.03 -4.73 -4.63
C TYR A 275 24.72 -4.05 -4.25
N PHE A 276 24.58 -3.58 -3.01
CA PHE A 276 23.40 -2.86 -2.54
C PHE A 276 23.12 -1.60 -3.35
N LEU A 277 24.14 -0.83 -3.75
CA LEU A 277 23.95 0.40 -4.52
C LEU A 277 23.21 0.18 -5.85
N PHE A 278 23.40 -0.97 -6.48
CA PHE A 278 22.67 -1.33 -7.72
C PHE A 278 21.40 -2.15 -7.47
N CYS A 279 21.27 -2.80 -6.31
CA CYS A 279 20.13 -3.65 -5.99
C CYS A 279 18.79 -2.87 -6.02
N PRO A 280 17.68 -3.43 -6.54
CA PRO A 280 16.38 -2.77 -6.63
C PRO A 280 15.63 -2.75 -5.28
N THR A 281 16.33 -2.43 -4.20
CA THR A 281 15.81 -2.24 -2.84
C THR A 281 16.47 -1.03 -2.20
N LEU A 282 15.78 -0.40 -1.26
CA LEU A 282 16.29 0.75 -0.50
C LEU A 282 16.67 0.39 0.94
N ILE A 283 16.44 -0.85 1.38
CA ILE A 283 16.81 -1.34 2.72
C ILE A 283 18.10 -2.15 2.60
N TYR A 284 19.15 -1.69 3.28
CA TYR A 284 20.44 -2.36 3.36
C TYR A 284 20.37 -3.61 4.24
N LYS A 285 20.94 -4.70 3.73
CA LYS A 285 21.28 -5.91 4.49
C LYS A 285 22.60 -6.45 3.97
N GLU A 286 23.32 -7.14 4.86
CA GLU A 286 24.61 -7.74 4.52
C GLU A 286 24.47 -8.90 3.51
N SER A 287 23.39 -9.67 3.61
CA SER A 287 23.07 -10.74 2.66
C SER A 287 21.63 -10.63 2.16
N TYR A 288 21.46 -10.94 0.88
CA TYR A 288 20.17 -10.98 0.19
C TYR A 288 19.96 -12.36 -0.43
N PRO A 289 18.71 -12.85 -0.53
CA PRO A 289 18.42 -14.07 -1.27
C PRO A 289 18.80 -13.87 -2.74
N ARG A 290 19.54 -14.83 -3.31
CA ARG A 290 20.08 -14.76 -4.66
C ARG A 290 19.60 -15.92 -5.53
N ASN A 291 19.26 -15.61 -6.78
CA ASN A 291 18.93 -16.62 -7.78
C ASN A 291 20.20 -17.38 -8.22
N PRO A 292 20.09 -18.67 -8.60
CA PRO A 292 21.24 -19.49 -8.98
C PRO A 292 21.91 -19.05 -10.30
N TYR A 293 21.12 -18.62 -11.29
CA TYR A 293 21.61 -18.19 -12.61
C TYR A 293 20.87 -16.96 -13.13
N ILE A 294 21.46 -16.27 -14.12
CA ILE A 294 20.88 -15.10 -14.79
C ILE A 294 20.19 -15.55 -16.08
N ARG A 295 18.91 -15.23 -16.25
CA ARG A 295 18.17 -15.47 -17.49
C ARG A 295 18.29 -14.27 -18.43
N TRP A 296 19.30 -14.25 -19.28
CA TRP A 296 19.55 -13.13 -20.22
C TRP A 296 18.39 -12.87 -21.18
N ASN A 297 17.69 -13.91 -21.63
CA ASN A 297 16.49 -13.75 -22.47
C ASN A 297 15.40 -12.97 -21.73
N TYR A 298 15.20 -13.24 -20.44
CA TYR A 298 14.24 -12.50 -19.62
C TYR A 298 14.66 -11.03 -19.48
N VAL A 299 15.94 -10.76 -19.22
CA VAL A 299 16.48 -9.39 -19.17
C VAL A 299 16.26 -8.66 -20.50
N ALA A 300 16.61 -9.28 -21.63
CA ALA A 300 16.46 -8.69 -22.95
C ALA A 300 14.99 -8.36 -23.27
N VAL A 301 14.05 -9.27 -22.94
CA VAL A 301 12.61 -9.03 -23.10
C VAL A 301 12.15 -7.87 -22.22
N LYS A 302 12.55 -7.80 -20.95
CA LYS A 302 12.17 -6.67 -20.07
C LYS A 302 12.78 -5.35 -20.54
N LEU A 303 14.03 -5.34 -21.02
CA LEU A 303 14.65 -4.14 -21.60
C LEU A 303 13.95 -3.69 -22.89
N ALA A 304 13.57 -4.62 -23.76
CA ALA A 304 12.77 -4.32 -24.96
C ALA A 304 11.38 -3.77 -24.59
N GLN A 305 10.75 -4.29 -23.54
CA GLN A 305 9.49 -3.75 -23.01
C GLN A 305 9.65 -2.32 -22.50
N ILE A 306 10.75 -1.98 -21.82
CA ILE A 306 11.04 -0.61 -21.35
C ILE A 306 11.18 0.34 -22.54
N LEU A 307 11.91 -0.07 -23.59
CA LEU A 307 12.05 0.72 -24.81
C LEU A 307 10.68 0.91 -25.51
N GLY A 308 9.89 -0.16 -25.61
CA GLY A 308 8.52 -0.09 -26.13
C GLY A 308 7.63 0.87 -25.33
N CYS A 309 7.72 0.83 -23.99
CA CYS A 309 7.00 1.77 -23.13
C CYS A 309 7.49 3.21 -23.28
N LEU A 310 8.78 3.46 -23.50
CA LEU A 310 9.31 4.80 -23.77
C LEU A 310 8.68 5.37 -25.05
N PHE A 311 8.66 4.59 -26.13
CA PHE A 311 8.02 5.00 -27.38
C PHE A 311 6.51 5.17 -27.23
N TYR A 312 5.83 4.29 -26.49
CA TYR A 312 4.41 4.44 -26.19
C TYR A 312 4.14 5.78 -25.48
N GLY A 313 4.93 6.11 -24.45
CA GLY A 313 4.81 7.37 -23.73
C GLY A 313 5.03 8.58 -24.65
N TYR A 314 6.01 8.50 -25.55
CA TYR A 314 6.24 9.51 -26.59
C TYR A 314 5.03 9.69 -27.50
N PHE A 315 4.43 8.61 -28.03
CA PHE A 315 3.27 8.72 -28.90
C PHE A 315 2.03 9.27 -28.17
N ILE A 316 1.81 8.88 -26.91
CA ILE A 316 0.73 9.46 -26.08
C ILE A 316 0.95 10.97 -25.95
N LEU A 317 2.18 11.42 -25.64
CA LEU A 317 2.47 12.84 -25.50
C LEU A 317 2.22 13.60 -26.80
N VAL A 318 2.76 13.12 -27.92
CA VAL A 318 2.65 13.80 -29.22
C VAL A 318 1.21 13.83 -29.73
N ARG A 319 0.47 12.72 -29.63
CA ARG A 319 -0.87 12.60 -30.22
C ARG A 319 -1.98 13.09 -29.30
N LEU A 320 -1.88 12.86 -27.99
CA LEU A 320 -2.96 13.12 -27.04
C LEU A 320 -2.69 14.35 -26.18
N CYS A 321 -1.45 14.66 -25.82
CA CYS A 321 -1.14 15.79 -24.93
C CYS A 321 -0.85 17.09 -25.69
N ILE A 322 0.04 17.07 -26.68
CA ILE A 322 0.47 18.30 -27.39
C ILE A 322 -0.72 19.07 -27.96
N PRO A 323 -1.66 18.47 -28.73
CA PRO A 323 -2.77 19.21 -29.33
C PRO A 323 -3.72 19.82 -28.28
N VAL A 324 -3.86 19.18 -27.12
CA VAL A 324 -4.69 19.71 -26.03
C VAL A 324 -4.04 20.96 -25.44
N PHE A 325 -2.74 20.91 -25.16
CA PHE A 325 -2.04 22.01 -24.48
C PHE A 325 -1.63 23.17 -25.40
N THR A 326 -1.29 22.92 -26.67
CA THR A 326 -0.94 23.99 -27.62
C THR A 326 -2.14 24.87 -27.95
N ASN A 327 -3.33 24.27 -28.10
CA ASN A 327 -4.56 25.00 -28.37
C ASN A 327 -5.03 25.87 -27.20
N MET A 328 -4.64 25.53 -25.96
CA MET A 328 -4.98 26.30 -24.77
C MET A 328 -4.25 27.65 -24.70
N ASN A 329 -3.04 27.78 -25.26
CA ASN A 329 -2.26 29.02 -25.20
C ASN A 329 -2.95 30.18 -25.93
N ASN A 330 -3.86 29.88 -26.87
CA ASN A 330 -4.54 30.87 -27.70
C ASN A 330 -5.92 31.28 -27.14
N GLN A 331 -6.38 30.69 -26.04
CA GLN A 331 -7.70 30.94 -25.46
C GLN A 331 -7.58 31.70 -24.12
N PRO A 332 -8.45 32.70 -23.83
CA PRO A 332 -8.44 33.37 -22.54
C PRO A 332 -8.73 32.39 -21.41
N PHE A 333 -8.04 32.53 -20.28
CA PHE A 333 -8.18 31.64 -19.14
C PHE A 333 -9.59 31.73 -18.54
N SER A 334 -10.40 30.71 -18.82
CA SER A 334 -11.77 30.56 -18.30
C SER A 334 -11.87 29.26 -17.50
N THR A 335 -12.68 29.27 -16.44
CA THR A 335 -12.98 28.08 -15.62
C THR A 335 -13.53 26.94 -16.47
N ARG A 336 -14.34 27.25 -17.50
CA ARG A 336 -14.85 26.29 -18.47
C ARG A 336 -13.72 25.60 -19.24
N THR A 337 -12.76 26.38 -19.74
CA THR A 337 -11.60 25.87 -20.48
C THR A 337 -10.73 24.98 -19.60
N LEU A 338 -10.52 25.36 -18.33
CA LEU A 338 -9.77 24.56 -17.35
C LEU A 338 -10.42 23.18 -17.13
N VAL A 339 -11.74 23.15 -16.89
CA VAL A 339 -12.47 21.90 -16.64
C VAL A 339 -12.44 20.99 -17.87
N LEU A 340 -12.70 21.52 -19.07
CA LEU A 340 -12.63 20.74 -20.31
C LEU A 340 -11.22 20.16 -20.55
N SER A 341 -10.19 20.95 -20.27
CA SER A 341 -8.80 20.53 -20.41
C SER A 341 -8.46 19.40 -19.43
N LEU A 342 -8.97 19.44 -18.19
CA LEU A 342 -8.78 18.37 -17.21
C LEU A 342 -9.41 17.05 -17.68
N PHE A 343 -10.63 17.09 -18.23
CA PHE A 343 -11.28 15.90 -18.78
C PHE A 343 -10.51 15.33 -19.98
N HIS A 344 -10.06 16.19 -20.91
CA HIS A 344 -9.23 15.75 -22.04
C HIS A 344 -7.87 15.18 -21.59
N ALA A 345 -7.29 15.69 -20.51
CA ALA A 345 -6.01 15.22 -19.96
C ALA A 345 -6.15 13.95 -19.10
N THR A 346 -7.35 13.59 -18.65
CA THR A 346 -7.57 12.46 -17.74
C THR A 346 -7.17 11.13 -18.38
N LEU A 347 -7.66 10.85 -19.60
CA LEU A 347 -7.35 9.62 -20.32
C LEU A 347 -5.84 9.45 -20.60
N PRO A 348 -5.13 10.42 -21.23
CA PRO A 348 -3.69 10.29 -21.42
C PRO A 348 -2.92 10.24 -20.09
N GLY A 349 -3.38 10.95 -19.06
CA GLY A 349 -2.81 10.89 -17.72
C GLY A 349 -2.88 9.49 -17.10
N THR A 350 -4.03 8.82 -17.16
CA THR A 350 -4.19 7.44 -16.67
C THR A 350 -3.33 6.45 -17.47
N LEU A 351 -3.27 6.59 -18.79
CA LEU A 351 -2.42 5.74 -19.63
C LEU A 351 -0.93 5.92 -19.28
N ILE A 352 -0.45 7.16 -19.13
CA ILE A 352 0.93 7.44 -18.72
C ILE A 352 1.20 6.87 -17.33
N LEU A 353 0.27 6.99 -16.37
CA LEU A 353 0.43 6.43 -15.03
C LEU A 353 0.63 4.91 -15.06
N LEU A 354 -0.24 4.18 -15.76
CA LEU A 354 -0.15 2.73 -15.91
C LEU A 354 1.14 2.31 -16.63
N LEU A 355 1.50 3.05 -17.68
CA LEU A 355 2.70 2.81 -18.47
C LEU A 355 3.97 3.03 -17.66
N CYS A 356 4.06 4.13 -16.90
CA CYS A 356 5.18 4.42 -16.00
C CYS A 356 5.30 3.37 -14.89
N PHE A 357 4.17 2.94 -14.32
CA PHE A 357 4.14 1.85 -13.34
C PHE A 357 4.73 0.56 -13.95
N PHE A 358 4.25 0.15 -15.11
CA PHE A 358 4.70 -1.07 -15.78
C PHE A 358 6.16 -0.98 -16.25
N ALA A 359 6.57 0.15 -16.82
CA ALA A 359 7.94 0.35 -17.32
C ALA A 359 8.95 0.38 -16.18
N PHE A 360 8.68 1.16 -15.11
CA PHE A 360 9.64 1.35 -14.03
C PHE A 360 9.54 0.27 -12.95
N LEU A 361 8.38 0.12 -12.29
CA LEU A 361 8.26 -0.77 -11.14
C LEU A 361 8.31 -2.24 -11.54
N HIS A 362 7.74 -2.58 -12.69
CA HIS A 362 7.77 -3.95 -13.18
C HIS A 362 9.01 -4.21 -14.05
N CYS A 363 9.12 -3.62 -15.24
CA CYS A 363 10.16 -4.02 -16.19
C CYS A 363 11.58 -3.62 -15.74
N TRP A 364 11.79 -2.36 -15.37
CA TRP A 364 13.12 -1.86 -14.98
C TRP A 364 13.64 -2.53 -13.71
N LEU A 365 12.85 -2.54 -12.63
CA LEU A 365 13.29 -3.18 -11.38
C LEU A 365 13.50 -4.69 -11.55
N ASN A 366 12.67 -5.39 -12.33
CA ASN A 366 12.90 -6.82 -12.61
C ASN A 366 14.11 -7.08 -13.49
N ALA A 367 14.40 -6.23 -14.48
CA ALA A 367 15.60 -6.35 -15.29
C ALA A 367 16.85 -6.23 -14.42
N PHE A 368 16.91 -5.21 -13.55
CA PHE A 368 18.01 -5.05 -12.59
C PHE A 368 18.04 -6.18 -11.56
N ALA A 369 16.90 -6.65 -11.07
CA ALA A 369 16.84 -7.77 -10.14
C ALA A 369 17.43 -9.05 -10.77
N GLU A 370 17.06 -9.37 -12.00
CA GLU A 370 17.59 -10.54 -12.71
C GLU A 370 19.09 -10.39 -12.99
N MET A 371 19.54 -9.24 -13.51
CA MET A 371 20.96 -8.98 -13.80
C MET A 371 21.84 -9.09 -12.54
N LEU A 372 21.33 -8.65 -11.38
CA LEU A 372 22.04 -8.74 -10.10
C LEU A 372 21.79 -10.06 -9.37
N ARG A 373 21.00 -10.97 -9.93
CA ARG A 373 20.52 -12.21 -9.27
C ARG A 373 19.78 -11.96 -7.96
N PHE A 374 19.14 -10.82 -7.78
CA PHE A 374 18.30 -10.54 -6.61
C PHE A 374 16.99 -11.33 -6.68
N ALA A 375 16.66 -12.07 -5.62
CA ALA A 375 15.54 -13.02 -5.62
C ALA A 375 14.22 -12.45 -5.06
N ASP A 376 14.24 -11.39 -4.25
CA ASP A 376 13.00 -10.78 -3.73
C ASP A 376 12.43 -9.77 -4.72
N ARG A 377 11.43 -10.18 -5.52
CA ARG A 377 10.86 -9.34 -6.58
C ARG A 377 9.51 -8.73 -6.26
N MET A 378 9.16 -8.59 -4.97
CA MET A 378 7.94 -7.88 -4.58
C MET A 378 8.21 -6.37 -4.46
N PHE A 379 8.23 -5.70 -5.61
CA PHE A 379 8.37 -4.24 -5.67
C PHE A 379 7.04 -3.51 -5.49
N TYR A 380 5.93 -4.20 -5.72
CA TYR A 380 4.55 -3.74 -5.60
C TYR A 380 3.63 -4.93 -5.29
N LYS A 381 2.41 -4.64 -4.86
CA LYS A 381 1.32 -5.60 -4.65
C LYS A 381 0.13 -5.23 -5.53
N ASP A 382 -1.01 -5.87 -5.30
CA ASP A 382 -2.29 -5.65 -5.98
C ASP A 382 -2.94 -4.32 -5.58
N TRP A 383 -2.25 -3.21 -5.85
CA TRP A 383 -2.69 -1.87 -5.49
C TRP A 383 -4.02 -1.48 -6.15
N TRP A 384 -4.34 -2.07 -7.30
CA TRP A 384 -5.61 -1.86 -8.02
C TRP A 384 -6.82 -2.46 -7.29
N ASN A 385 -6.63 -3.41 -6.37
CA ASN A 385 -7.68 -3.97 -5.52
C ASN A 385 -7.84 -3.22 -4.18
N SER A 386 -7.13 -2.11 -3.98
CA SER A 386 -7.14 -1.39 -2.72
C SER A 386 -8.47 -0.68 -2.46
N THR A 387 -9.12 -1.03 -1.36
CA THR A 387 -10.38 -0.41 -0.90
C THR A 387 -10.19 0.89 -0.11
N SER A 388 -8.95 1.20 0.31
CA SER A 388 -8.62 2.40 1.07
C SER A 388 -7.32 3.03 0.59
N PHE A 389 -7.22 4.37 0.71
CA PHE A 389 -6.00 5.12 0.39
C PHE A 389 -4.79 4.63 1.19
N ALA A 390 -4.99 4.27 2.46
CA ALA A 390 -3.93 3.75 3.30
C ALA A 390 -3.37 2.43 2.74
N ASN A 391 -4.21 1.54 2.20
CA ASN A 391 -3.73 0.32 1.57
C ASN A 391 -3.04 0.59 0.22
N TYR A 392 -3.57 1.53 -0.56
CA TYR A 392 -2.97 1.95 -1.84
C TYR A 392 -1.52 2.40 -1.67
N TYR A 393 -1.23 3.29 -0.72
CA TYR A 393 0.14 3.77 -0.48
C TYR A 393 1.11 2.67 -0.02
N ARG A 394 0.61 1.64 0.65
CA ARG A 394 1.43 0.49 1.10
C ARG A 394 1.74 -0.51 0.00
N THR A 395 0.93 -0.52 -1.05
CA THR A 395 0.94 -1.58 -2.08
C THR A 395 1.47 -1.10 -3.44
N TRP A 396 1.34 0.20 -3.75
CA TRP A 396 1.75 0.78 -5.03
C TRP A 396 3.27 0.66 -5.29
N ASN A 397 4.09 1.21 -4.39
CA ASN A 397 5.55 1.15 -4.46
C ASN A 397 6.11 0.71 -3.11
N VAL A 398 6.20 -0.62 -2.94
CA VAL A 398 6.63 -1.25 -1.69
C VAL A 398 8.08 -0.86 -1.37
N VAL A 399 8.93 -0.65 -2.37
CA VAL A 399 10.35 -0.30 -2.16
C VAL A 399 10.49 1.04 -1.43
N VAL A 400 9.78 2.07 -1.89
CA VAL A 400 9.80 3.40 -1.26
C VAL A 400 8.99 3.42 0.03
N HIS A 401 7.83 2.76 0.03
CA HIS A 401 7.01 2.62 1.24
C HIS A 401 7.81 2.01 2.39
N ASP A 402 8.53 0.91 2.14
CA ASP A 402 9.28 0.23 3.20
C ASP A 402 10.41 1.09 3.72
N TRP A 403 11.09 1.87 2.87
CA TRP A 403 12.11 2.83 3.30
C TRP A 403 11.50 3.92 4.20
N LEU A 404 10.41 4.56 3.76
CA LEU A 404 9.71 5.60 4.53
C LEU A 404 9.21 5.05 5.87
N TYR A 405 8.66 3.84 5.86
CA TYR A 405 8.13 3.21 7.05
C TYR A 405 9.24 2.88 8.07
N HIS A 406 10.32 2.24 7.63
CA HIS A 406 11.39 1.78 8.52
C HIS A 406 12.27 2.92 9.04
N TYR A 407 12.56 3.91 8.21
CA TYR A 407 13.56 4.93 8.51
C TYR A 407 12.98 6.28 8.88
N VAL A 408 11.82 6.65 8.34
CA VAL A 408 11.19 7.94 8.67
C VAL A 408 10.16 7.74 9.77
N TYR A 409 9.15 6.90 9.52
CA TYR A 409 8.03 6.75 10.43
C TYR A 409 8.44 6.14 11.78
N ARG A 410 9.15 5.00 11.78
CA ARG A 410 9.58 4.35 13.02
C ARG A 410 10.55 5.19 13.83
N ASP A 411 11.51 5.84 13.18
CA ASP A 411 12.50 6.67 13.88
C ASP A 411 11.87 7.90 14.47
N PHE A 412 11.01 8.56 13.72
CA PHE A 412 10.26 9.72 14.21
C PHE A 412 9.41 9.34 15.42
N LEU A 413 8.69 8.22 15.35
CA LEU A 413 7.92 7.70 16.49
C LEU A 413 8.82 7.39 17.69
N TRP A 414 9.96 6.74 17.48
CA TRP A 414 10.89 6.41 18.55
C TRP A 414 11.46 7.66 19.24
N VAL A 415 11.79 8.71 18.47
CA VAL A 415 12.23 10.00 19.00
C VAL A 415 11.10 10.69 19.76
N SER A 416 9.89 10.71 19.21
CA SER A 416 8.72 11.35 19.83
C SER A 416 8.29 10.67 21.14
N GLN A 417 8.30 9.34 21.18
CA GLN A 417 7.97 8.57 22.39
C GLN A 417 9.02 8.76 23.48
N LYS A 418 10.31 8.88 23.14
CA LYS A 418 11.36 9.19 24.12
C LYS A 418 11.25 10.58 24.73
N ASN A 419 10.73 11.55 23.99
CA ASN A 419 10.59 12.94 24.44
C ASN A 419 9.28 13.20 25.20
N THR A 420 8.39 12.21 25.28
CA THR A 420 7.17 12.30 26.09
C THR A 420 7.45 11.59 27.41
N PRO A 421 7.61 12.28 28.56
CA PRO A 421 7.67 11.61 29.84
C PRO A 421 6.31 10.96 30.07
N VAL A 422 6.22 9.65 29.81
CA VAL A 422 5.01 8.92 30.11
C VAL A 422 4.93 8.79 31.62
N HIS A 423 4.15 9.68 32.25
CA HIS A 423 3.57 9.42 33.57
C HIS A 423 2.60 8.24 33.43
N PHE A 424 3.14 7.02 33.34
CA PHE A 424 2.39 5.82 33.67
C PHE A 424 2.29 5.79 35.19
N GLN A 425 1.20 6.34 35.72
CA GLN A 425 0.77 6.06 37.07
C GLN A 425 0.37 4.58 37.11
N GLY A 426 1.32 3.74 37.53
CA GLY A 426 1.08 2.33 37.81
C GLY A 426 0.19 2.21 39.04
N GLY A 427 -1.12 2.16 38.83
CA GLY A 427 -2.10 1.75 39.82
C GLY A 427 -2.59 0.33 39.49
N GLY A 428 -1.84 -0.69 39.89
CA GLY A 428 -2.38 -2.04 39.96
C GLY A 428 -3.34 -2.14 41.16
N PRO A 429 -4.54 -2.71 41.02
CA PRO A 429 -5.45 -2.86 42.15
C PRO A 429 -4.96 -4.01 43.04
N GLN A 430 -4.46 -3.67 44.24
CA GLN A 430 -4.38 -4.62 45.34
C GLN A 430 -5.79 -4.88 45.89
N SER A 431 -6.19 -6.14 45.84
CA SER A 431 -7.37 -6.69 46.48
C SER A 431 -7.21 -6.70 47.99
N HIS A 432 -8.06 -5.97 48.72
CA HIS A 432 -8.53 -6.38 50.05
C HIS A 432 -9.89 -5.71 50.30
N GLY A 433 -10.89 -6.54 50.60
CA GLY A 433 -12.29 -6.14 50.68
C GLY A 433 -12.71 -5.51 52.01
N THR A 434 -13.77 -4.72 51.95
CA THR A 434 -14.96 -4.78 52.80
C THR A 434 -16.01 -3.78 52.29
N PRO A 435 -17.32 -4.01 52.56
CA PRO A 435 -18.41 -3.51 51.72
C PRO A 435 -19.01 -2.20 52.26
N GLY A 436 -19.56 -1.38 51.37
CA GLY A 436 -20.54 -0.37 51.77
C GLY A 436 -20.72 0.80 50.82
N ARG A 437 -21.94 0.90 50.30
CA ARG A 437 -22.63 2.12 49.83
C ARG A 437 -22.52 2.47 48.34
N GLN A 438 -23.52 1.95 47.63
CA GLN A 438 -24.29 2.54 46.53
C GLN A 438 -24.14 4.06 46.37
N GLU A 439 -23.78 4.53 45.17
CA GLU A 439 -24.34 5.76 44.56
C GLU A 439 -24.02 5.84 43.05
N ASP A 440 -25.10 6.04 42.32
CA ASP A 440 -25.38 6.14 40.88
C ASP A 440 -24.30 6.63 39.88
N LEU A 441 -24.22 5.86 38.78
CA LEU A 441 -23.64 6.23 37.50
C LEU A 441 -24.54 7.24 36.77
N THR A 442 -24.05 8.45 36.52
CA THR A 442 -24.50 9.29 35.40
C THR A 442 -23.30 9.80 34.60
N CYS A 443 -23.08 9.19 33.43
CA CYS A 443 -22.11 9.64 32.44
C CYS A 443 -22.65 10.84 31.64
N HIS A 444 -21.99 11.99 31.73
CA HIS A 444 -22.15 13.08 30.75
C HIS A 444 -21.01 13.04 29.73
N TRP A 445 -21.32 12.57 28.52
CA TRP A 445 -20.54 12.82 27.30
C TRP A 445 -20.83 14.23 26.80
N ARG A 446 -19.79 15.10 26.70
CA ARG A 446 -19.89 16.41 26.04
C ARG A 446 -19.03 16.39 24.77
N ALA A 447 -19.69 16.29 23.62
CA ALA A 447 -19.12 16.46 22.29
C ALA A 447 -18.92 17.96 21.98
N SER A 448 -17.76 18.36 21.46
CA SER A 448 -17.52 19.70 20.93
C SER A 448 -17.60 19.71 19.41
N SER A 449 -18.68 20.29 18.89
CA SER A 449 -18.85 20.69 17.50
C SER A 449 -18.53 22.19 17.37
N GLY A 450 -17.46 22.54 16.65
CA GLY A 450 -17.11 23.93 16.35
C GLY A 450 -17.89 24.47 15.16
N ARG A 451 -18.62 25.58 15.36
CA ARG A 451 -19.30 26.39 14.34
C ARG A 451 -18.38 27.50 13.82
N CYS A 452 -18.48 27.78 12.52
CA CYS A 452 -18.06 29.02 11.86
C CYS A 452 -18.80 30.25 12.42
N PRO A 453 -18.20 31.45 12.31
CA PRO A 453 -18.98 32.68 12.17
C PRO A 453 -18.68 33.37 10.84
N ALA A 454 -19.76 33.73 10.14
CA ALA A 454 -19.77 34.71 9.06
C ALA A 454 -20.33 36.05 9.57
N SER A 455 -19.80 37.12 8.99
CA SER A 455 -20.36 38.48 8.84
C SER A 455 -20.56 39.38 10.08
N LEU A 456 -19.77 40.47 10.11
CA LEU A 456 -20.17 41.80 10.59
C LEU A 456 -19.61 42.85 9.61
N LEU A 457 -20.46 43.85 9.32
CA LEU A 457 -20.43 44.80 8.21
C LEU A 457 -19.55 46.04 8.43
N CYS A 458 -19.20 46.68 7.30
CA CYS A 458 -19.05 48.12 7.00
C CYS A 458 -18.39 49.06 8.02
N SER A 459 -17.30 49.72 7.61
CA SER A 459 -17.26 51.16 7.25
C SER A 459 -15.83 51.63 6.94
N SER A 460 -15.76 52.52 5.94
CA SER A 460 -14.63 53.35 5.47
C SER A 460 -13.63 52.71 4.50
#